data_AF-A0A0Q8NUS7-F1
#
_entry.id   AF-A0A0Q8NUS7-F1
#
_cell.length_a   1.000
_cell.length_b   1.000
_cell.length_c   1.000
_cell.angle_alpha   90.00
_cell.angle_beta   90.00
_cell.angle_gamma   90.00
#
_symmetry.space_group_name_H-M   'P 1'
#
loop_
_entity.id
_entity.type
_entity.pdbx_description
1 polymer ?
#
loop_
_entity_poly.entity_id
_entity_poly.type
_entity_poly.pdbx_seq_one_letter_code
_entity_poly.pdbx_strand_id
1 'polypeptide(L)' 'MSDKIQLLIDRRERVQSDIAELVAADVASVLAGSSCQFSDSVSRLAHEVNILDAAIERLRSLA' A
#
# COMPACT_ATOMS: atom_id res chain seq x y z
N MET A 1 22.38 -5.30 4.77
CA MET A 1 21.13 -5.20 5.58
C MET A 1 20.37 -3.93 5.24
N SER A 2 21.07 -2.79 5.16
CA SER A 2 20.56 -1.52 4.62
C SER A 2 19.87 -1.68 3.25
N ASP A 3 20.49 -2.37 2.28
CA ASP A 3 19.89 -2.58 0.94
C ASP A 3 18.55 -3.33 0.96
N LYS A 4 18.40 -4.30 1.88
CA LYS A 4 17.14 -5.06 2.02
C LYS A 4 16.03 -4.19 2.63
N ILE A 5 16.37 -3.33 3.58
CA ILE A 5 15.44 -2.37 4.17
C ILE A 5 15.01 -1.36 3.10
N GLN A 6 15.95 -0.85 2.31
CA GLN A 6 15.65 0.10 1.23
C GLN A 6 14.71 -0.52 0.19
N LEU A 7 14.96 -1.75 -0.25
CA LEU A 7 14.07 -2.47 -1.18
C LEU A 7 12.64 -2.62 -0.66
N LEU A 8 12.47 -2.86 0.65
CA LEU A 8 11.15 -2.95 1.27
C LEU A 8 10.46 -1.59 1.36
N ILE A 9 11.21 -0.53 1.67
CA ILE A 9 10.70 0.85 1.67
C ILE A 9 10.23 1.23 0.26
N ASP A 10 11.05 1.01 -0.76
CA ASP A 10 10.70 1.33 -2.15
C ASP A 10 9.47 0.55 -2.63
N ARG A 11 9.28 -0.68 -2.16
CA ARG A 11 8.07 -1.46 -2.45
C ARG A 11 6.86 -0.90 -1.71
N ARG A 12 7.01 -0.56 -0.42
CA ARG A 12 5.94 0.02 0.39
C ARG A 12 5.43 1.33 -0.21
N GLU A 13 6.33 2.20 -0.65
CA GLU A 13 5.97 3.47 -1.27
C GLU A 13 5.18 3.28 -2.57
N ARG A 14 5.58 2.30 -3.40
CA ARG A 14 4.83 1.94 -4.61
C ARG A 14 3.42 1.44 -4.29
N VAL A 15 3.29 0.51 -3.35
CA VAL A 15 1.97 -0.01 -2.93
C VAL A 15 1.10 1.11 -2.36
N GLN A 16 1.68 2.07 -1.62
CA GLN A 16 0.93 3.24 -1.14
C GLN A 16 0.46 4.15 -2.27
N SER A 17 1.27 4.35 -3.31
CA SER A 17 0.87 5.08 -4.51
C SER A 17 -0.29 4.38 -5.21
N ASP A 18 -0.20 3.06 -5.39
CA ASP A 18 -1.26 2.25 -6.02
C ASP A 18 -2.58 2.36 -5.25
N ILE A 19 -2.53 2.31 -3.90
CA ILE A 19 -3.71 2.52 -3.05
C ILE A 19 -4.30 3.91 -3.29
N ALA A 20 -3.48 4.96 -3.31
CA ALA A 20 -3.94 6.32 -3.48
C ALA A 20 -4.64 6.52 -4.84
N GLU A 21 -4.10 5.92 -5.90
CA GLU A 21 -4.69 5.95 -7.24
C GLU A 21 -6.04 5.23 -7.29
N LEU A 22 -6.15 4.03 -6.71
CA LEU A 22 -7.41 3.28 -6.67
C LEU A 22 -8.47 4.01 -5.84
N VAL A 23 -8.08 4.59 -4.70
CA VAL A 23 -8.99 5.40 -3.87
C VAL A 23 -9.45 6.64 -4.62
N ALA A 24 -8.56 7.33 -5.33
CA ALA A 24 -8.93 8.48 -6.15
C ALA A 24 -9.93 8.09 -7.26
N ALA A 25 -9.72 6.95 -7.91
CA ALA A 25 -10.64 6.41 -8.91
C ALA A 25 -12.02 6.07 -8.31
N ASP A 26 -12.05 5.42 -7.14
CA ASP A 26 -13.30 5.11 -6.43
C ASP A 26 -14.03 6.38 -5.98
N VAL A 27 -13.33 7.39 -5.48
CA VAL A 27 -13.91 8.69 -5.13
C VAL A 27 -14.53 9.35 -6.36
N ALA A 28 -13.83 9.37 -7.50
CA ALA A 28 -14.37 9.91 -8.74
C ALA A 28 -15.62 9.14 -9.21
N SER A 29 -15.61 7.81 -9.10
CA SER A 29 -16.75 6.95 -9.42
C SER A 29 -17.97 7.27 -8.55
N VAL A 30 -17.78 7.39 -7.23
CA VAL A 30 -18.87 7.72 -6.30
C VAL A 30 -19.42 9.12 -6.55
N LEU A 31 -18.55 10.11 -6.82
CA LEU A 31 -18.99 11.47 -7.15
C LEU A 31 -19.76 11.54 -8.48
N ALA A 32 -19.51 10.61 -9.40
CA ALA A 32 -20.28 10.45 -10.63
C ALA A 32 -21.60 9.67 -10.44
N GLY A 33 -21.93 9.26 -9.21
CA GLY A 33 -23.14 8.50 -8.89
C GLY A 33 -23.03 6.98 -9.11
N SER A 34 -21.82 6.47 -9.34
CA SER A 34 -21.53 5.04 -9.46
C SER A 34 -21.06 4.44 -8.12
N SER A 35 -20.87 3.11 -8.07
CA SER A 35 -20.38 2.44 -6.86
C SER A 35 -18.84 2.43 -6.79
N CYS A 36 -18.34 2.18 -5.59
CA CYS A 36 -16.95 1.82 -5.32
C CYS A 36 -16.62 0.48 -5.99
N GLN A 37 -15.56 0.40 -6.78
CA GLN A 37 -15.16 -0.79 -7.56
C GLN A 37 -13.87 -1.43 -7.04
N PHE A 38 -13.02 -0.67 -6.36
CA PHE A 38 -11.68 -1.13 -5.98
C PHE A 38 -11.52 -1.42 -4.48
N SER A 39 -12.61 -1.46 -3.70
CA SER A 39 -12.58 -1.71 -2.25
C SER A 39 -11.80 -2.96 -1.84
N ASP A 40 -11.97 -4.05 -2.57
CA ASP A 40 -11.27 -5.33 -2.30
C ASP A 40 -9.77 -5.22 -2.62
N SER A 41 -9.44 -4.55 -3.73
CA SER A 41 -8.05 -4.32 -4.13
C SER A 41 -7.34 -3.40 -3.12
N VAL A 42 -7.98 -2.31 -2.71
CA VAL A 42 -7.48 -1.41 -1.66
C VAL A 42 -7.24 -2.17 -0.36
N SER A 43 -8.19 -3.02 0.05
CA SER A 43 -8.05 -3.81 1.28
C SER A 43 -6.88 -4.79 1.24
N ARG A 44 -6.66 -5.47 0.10
CA ARG A 44 -5.51 -6.37 -0.08
C ARG A 44 -4.18 -5.61 -0.08
N LEU A 45 -4.10 -4.50 -0.79
CA LEU A 45 -2.88 -3.68 -0.83
C LEU A 45 -2.58 -3.07 0.55
N ALA A 46 -3.60 -2.65 1.31
CA ALA A 46 -3.42 -2.19 2.69
C ALA A 46 -2.85 -3.30 3.59
N HIS A 47 -3.28 -4.56 3.39
CA HIS A 47 -2.68 -5.70 4.08
C HIS A 47 -1.21 -5.91 3.68
N GLU A 48 -0.87 -5.73 2.40
CA GLU A 48 0.52 -5.79 1.94
C GLU A 48 1.39 -4.71 2.60
N VAL A 49 0.91 -3.46 2.72
CA VAL A 49 1.63 -2.39 3.43
C VAL A 49 1.92 -2.81 4.87
N ASN A 50 0.94 -3.38 5.58
CA ASN A 50 1.14 -3.84 6.97
C ASN A 50 2.22 -4.94 7.07
N ILE A 51 2.26 -5.86 6.11
CA ILE A 51 3.31 -6.90 6.06
C ILE A 51 4.69 -6.27 5.82
N LEU A 52 4.77 -5.30 4.90
CA LEU A 52 6.02 -4.60 4.59
C LEU A 52 6.52 -3.79 5.79
N ASP A 53 5.63 -3.10 6.50
CA ASP A 53 5.95 -2.36 7.72
C ASP A 53 6.50 -3.28 8.82
N ALA A 54 5.81 -4.39 9.09
CA ALA A 54 6.28 -5.38 10.05
C ALA A 54 7.65 -5.98 9.67
N ALA A 55 7.90 -6.21 8.38
CA ALA A 55 9.17 -6.71 7.89
C ALA A 55 10.31 -5.68 8.05
N ILE A 56 10.04 -4.40 7.75
CA ILE A 56 10.99 -3.30 7.93
C ILE A 56 11.33 -3.13 9.41
N GLU A 57 10.33 -3.09 10.29
CA GLU A 57 10.54 -2.98 11.74
C GLU A 57 11.37 -4.14 12.27
N ARG A 58 11.07 -5.38 11.85
CA ARG A 58 11.84 -6.56 12.25
C ARG A 58 13.28 -6.53 11.76
N LEU A 59 13.54 -6.00 10.57
CA LEU A 59 14.91 -5.86 10.09
C LEU A 59 15.67 -4.74 10.80
N ARG A 60 14.98 -3.65 11.16
CA ARG A 60 15.57 -2.55 11.95
C ARG A 60 15.93 -2.97 13.37
N SER A 61 15.13 -3.85 14.00
CA SER A 61 15.43 -4.34 15.35
C SER A 61 16.56 -5.38 15.40
N LEU A 62 16.94 -5.94 14.25
CA LEU A 62 18.03 -6.91 14.10
C LEU A 62 19.34 -6.27 13.60
N ALA A 63 19.32 -4.98 13.24
CA ALA A 63 20.46 -4.21 12.76
C ALA A 63 21.15 -3.47 13.91
#